data_AF-A0A9P5LUY0-F1
#
_entry.id   AF-A0A9P5LUY0-F1
#
_cell.length_a   1.000
_cell.length_b   1.000
_cell.length_c   1.000
_cell.angle_alpha   90.00
_cell.angle_beta   90.00
_cell.angle_gamma   90.00
#
_symmetry.space_group_name_H-M   'P 1'
#
loop_
_entity.id
_entity.type
_entity.pdbx_description
1 polymer ?
#
loop_
_entity_poly.entity_id
_entity_poly.type
_entity_poly.pdbx_seq_one_letter_code
_entity_poly.pdbx_strand_id
1 'polypeptide(L)'
;MLNCIYRIPFEINPEQLIELAKLANYYRCLPAASNNLYACFSMSPNFDIHKARDLIESAYKLRQPLLFRDCVIFIAGTMQRMSPLLYQDKNLNTQQALQQVLMAVRNKIFENHLEAQEAMYTKAGSSRELFKTMKEISIKVLEQDFFCQPYFYRKLLDREEEFFEDLNDVLSGNLQLDNSAMAGVGYFDYHFFCADLSDEDLPWDTTETDW
;
A
#
# COMPACT_ATOMS: atom_id res chain seq x y z
N MET A 1 8.60 -24.76 1.53
CA MET A 1 9.26 -25.08 0.24
C MET A 1 8.69 -26.33 -0.44
N LEU A 2 8.76 -27.52 0.18
CA LEU A 2 8.19 -28.76 -0.41
C LEU A 2 6.73 -28.60 -0.85
N ASN A 3 5.89 -27.98 0.00
CA ASN A 3 4.50 -27.70 -0.34
C ASN A 3 4.36 -26.88 -1.63
N CYS A 4 5.18 -25.84 -1.84
CA CYS A 4 5.15 -25.05 -3.08
C CYS A 4 5.54 -25.86 -4.31
N ILE A 5 6.55 -26.74 -4.20
CA ILE A 5 6.97 -27.62 -5.31
C ILE A 5 5.84 -28.57 -5.70
N TYR A 6 5.12 -29.11 -4.71
CA TYR A 6 3.98 -29.99 -4.93
C TYR A 6 2.64 -29.25 -5.11
N ARG A 7 2.66 -27.92 -5.20
CA ARG A 7 1.46 -27.06 -5.33
C ARG A 7 0.40 -27.29 -4.25
N ILE A 8 0.86 -27.57 -3.03
CA ILE A 8 0.01 -27.71 -1.85
C ILE A 8 -0.07 -26.31 -1.20
N PRO A 9 -1.26 -25.68 -1.12
CA PRO A 9 -1.41 -24.40 -0.46
C PRO A 9 -1.35 -24.57 1.07
N PHE A 10 -0.96 -23.50 1.75
CA PHE A 10 -0.87 -23.44 3.21
C PHE A 10 -1.04 -22.00 3.66
N GLU A 11 -1.50 -21.81 4.90
CA GLU A 11 -1.53 -20.51 5.56
C GLU A 11 -0.11 -19.97 5.68
N ILE A 12 0.08 -18.71 5.31
CA ILE A 12 1.39 -18.06 5.31
C ILE A 12 1.29 -16.69 5.97
N ASN A 13 2.25 -16.40 6.85
CA ASN A 13 2.45 -15.07 7.44
C ASN A 13 3.67 -14.37 6.82
N PRO A 14 3.86 -13.06 7.08
CA PRO A 14 4.97 -12.31 6.50
C PRO A 14 6.36 -12.91 6.77
N GLU A 15 6.65 -13.37 7.99
CA GLU A 15 7.95 -13.95 8.34
C GLU A 15 8.22 -15.24 7.56
N GLN A 16 7.21 -16.12 7.48
CA GLN A 16 7.28 -17.35 6.70
C GLN A 16 7.46 -17.06 5.22
N LEU A 17 6.85 -15.98 4.69
CA LEU A 17 7.01 -15.57 3.29
C LEU A 17 8.44 -15.12 3.00
N ILE A 18 9.04 -14.32 3.89
CA ILE A 18 10.44 -13.89 3.76
C ILE A 18 11.37 -15.11 3.77
N GLU A 19 11.17 -16.05 4.69
CA GLU A 19 11.96 -17.29 4.73
C GLU A 19 11.70 -18.19 3.51
N LEU A 20 10.46 -18.26 3.03
CA LEU A 20 10.12 -18.98 1.81
C LEU A 20 10.86 -18.40 0.60
N ALA A 21 10.91 -17.06 0.46
CA ALA A 21 11.64 -16.39 -0.62
C ALA A 21 13.15 -16.72 -0.57
N LYS A 22 13.75 -16.71 0.63
CA LYS A 22 15.16 -17.09 0.83
C LYS A 22 15.42 -18.54 0.40
N LEU A 23 14.58 -19.48 0.86
CA LEU A 23 14.70 -20.90 0.51
C LEU A 23 14.47 -21.12 -1.00
N ALA A 24 13.47 -20.46 -1.58
CA ALA A 24 13.17 -20.56 -2.99
C ALA A 24 14.31 -20.03 -3.86
N ASN A 25 14.94 -18.93 -3.46
CA ASN A 25 16.14 -18.42 -4.12
C ASN A 25 17.31 -19.43 -4.00
N TYR A 26 17.54 -19.97 -2.81
CA TYR A 26 18.62 -20.94 -2.57
C TYR A 26 18.46 -22.21 -3.42
N TYR A 27 17.25 -22.76 -3.50
CA TYR A 27 16.93 -23.97 -4.26
C TYR A 27 16.55 -23.70 -5.73
N ARG A 28 16.68 -22.45 -6.21
CA ARG A 28 16.36 -22.05 -7.59
C ARG A 28 14.94 -22.43 -8.03
N CYS A 29 13.97 -22.12 -7.18
CA CYS A 29 12.56 -22.44 -7.38
C CYS A 29 11.64 -21.27 -7.03
N LEU A 30 12.12 -20.05 -7.25
CA LEU A 30 11.34 -18.81 -7.13
C LEU A 30 10.03 -18.89 -7.94
N PRO A 31 10.00 -19.34 -9.20
CA PRO A 31 8.74 -19.44 -9.95
C PRO A 31 7.74 -20.42 -9.33
N ALA A 32 8.21 -21.54 -8.77
CA ALA A 32 7.33 -22.51 -8.12
C ALA A 32 6.75 -21.96 -6.80
N ALA A 33 7.55 -21.24 -6.01
CA ALA A 33 7.09 -20.57 -4.80
C ALA A 33 6.08 -19.46 -5.13
N SER A 34 6.43 -18.62 -6.11
CA SER A 34 5.62 -17.54 -6.66
C SER A 34 4.23 -18.05 -7.07
N ASN A 35 4.16 -19.01 -7.99
CA ASN A 35 2.87 -19.53 -8.47
C ASN A 35 1.98 -20.13 -7.38
N ASN A 36 2.57 -20.72 -6.33
CA ASN A 36 1.79 -21.29 -5.22
C ASN A 36 1.20 -20.23 -4.28
N LEU A 37 1.76 -19.01 -4.25
CA LEU A 37 1.39 -17.98 -3.29
C LEU A 37 -0.03 -17.46 -3.49
N TYR A 38 -0.56 -17.41 -4.72
CA TYR A 38 -1.98 -17.07 -4.94
C TYR A 38 -2.94 -17.94 -4.12
N ALA A 39 -2.68 -19.24 -4.06
CA ALA A 39 -3.48 -20.17 -3.28
C ALA A 39 -3.19 -20.05 -1.77
N CYS A 40 -1.94 -19.76 -1.38
CA CYS A 40 -1.60 -19.48 0.02
C CYS A 40 -2.30 -18.22 0.55
N PHE A 41 -2.38 -17.14 -0.23
CA PHE A 41 -3.09 -15.92 0.17
C PHE A 41 -4.58 -16.16 0.36
N SER A 42 -5.18 -17.00 -0.49
CA SER A 42 -6.59 -17.40 -0.33
C SER A 42 -6.85 -18.14 0.99
N MET A 43 -5.85 -18.86 1.53
CA MET A 43 -5.92 -19.49 2.85
C MET A 43 -5.56 -18.54 4.00
N SER A 44 -5.04 -17.34 3.70
CA SER A 44 -4.51 -16.39 4.67
C SER A 44 -5.30 -15.07 4.62
N PRO A 45 -6.60 -15.06 4.98
CA PRO A 45 -7.50 -13.92 4.77
C PRO A 45 -7.15 -12.65 5.56
N ASN A 46 -6.18 -12.73 6.48
CA ASN A 46 -5.68 -11.61 7.28
C ASN A 46 -4.16 -11.47 7.13
N PHE A 47 -3.66 -11.52 5.89
CA PHE A 47 -2.23 -11.38 5.64
C PHE A 47 -1.76 -9.98 6.07
N ASP A 48 -0.88 -9.93 7.07
CA ASP A 48 -0.42 -8.68 7.69
C ASP A 48 0.51 -7.89 6.76
N ILE A 49 -0.07 -6.90 6.05
CA ILE A 49 0.67 -6.01 5.15
C ILE A 49 1.46 -4.93 5.89
N HIS A 50 1.33 -4.76 7.21
CA HIS A 50 2.09 -3.76 7.96
C HIS A 50 3.61 -4.00 7.91
N LYS A 51 4.02 -5.23 7.55
CA LYS A 51 5.42 -5.60 7.29
C LYS A 51 5.84 -5.40 5.84
N ALA A 52 5.12 -4.61 5.05
CA ALA A 52 5.42 -4.34 3.65
C ALA A 52 6.88 -3.95 3.40
N ARG A 53 7.48 -3.16 4.30
CA ARG A 53 8.89 -2.75 4.21
C ARG A 53 9.87 -3.92 4.25
N ASP A 54 9.56 -4.96 5.03
CA ASP A 54 10.37 -6.17 5.12
C ASP A 54 10.06 -7.15 3.98
N LEU A 55 8.82 -7.09 3.47
CA LEU A 55 8.30 -7.97 2.42
C LEU A 55 8.70 -7.54 1.01
N ILE A 56 8.89 -6.24 0.75
CA ILE A 56 9.01 -5.70 -0.61
C ILE A 56 10.13 -6.36 -1.43
N GLU A 57 11.27 -6.68 -0.82
CA GLU A 57 12.34 -7.40 -1.51
C GLU A 57 11.98 -8.85 -1.83
N SER A 58 11.28 -9.51 -0.91
CA SER A 58 10.81 -10.88 -1.12
C SER A 58 9.76 -10.92 -2.21
N ALA A 59 8.84 -9.95 -2.22
CA ALA A 59 7.83 -9.76 -3.25
C ALA A 59 8.47 -9.54 -4.63
N TYR A 60 9.50 -8.69 -4.69
CA TYR A 60 10.27 -8.44 -5.90
C TYR A 60 11.01 -9.69 -6.41
N LYS A 61 11.73 -10.40 -5.52
CA LYS A 61 12.48 -11.62 -5.88
C LYS A 61 11.57 -12.74 -6.36
N LEU A 62 10.44 -12.91 -5.69
CA LEU A 62 9.42 -13.87 -6.09
C LEU A 62 8.67 -13.41 -7.35
N ARG A 63 8.82 -12.16 -7.78
CA ARG A 63 8.03 -11.55 -8.85
C ARG A 63 6.53 -11.77 -8.64
N GLN A 64 6.07 -11.58 -7.41
CA GLN A 64 4.70 -11.83 -7.00
C GLN A 64 3.87 -10.56 -7.14
N PRO A 65 3.03 -10.42 -8.18
CA PRO A 65 2.37 -9.16 -8.50
C PRO A 65 1.45 -8.67 -7.38
N LEU A 66 0.60 -9.56 -6.87
CA LEU A 66 -0.36 -9.27 -5.81
C LEU A 66 0.33 -8.73 -4.54
N LEU A 67 1.35 -9.44 -4.04
CA LEU A 67 2.10 -9.01 -2.87
C LEU A 67 2.87 -7.72 -3.12
N PHE A 68 3.49 -7.60 -4.29
CA PHE A 68 4.32 -6.45 -4.61
C PHE A 68 3.51 -5.17 -4.71
N ARG A 69 2.35 -5.20 -5.38
CA ARG A 69 1.41 -4.08 -5.48
C ARG A 69 1.04 -3.57 -4.10
N ASP A 70 0.54 -4.44 -3.25
CA ASP A 70 0.11 -4.08 -1.91
C ASP A 70 1.27 -3.51 -1.07
N CYS A 71 2.47 -4.09 -1.18
CA CYS A 71 3.64 -3.57 -0.49
C CYS A 71 4.01 -2.16 -1.00
N VAL A 72 4.01 -1.95 -2.31
CA VAL A 72 4.33 -0.64 -2.93
C VAL A 72 3.30 0.40 -2.53
N ILE A 73 2.00 0.10 -2.66
CA ILE A 73 0.90 1.01 -2.31
C ILE A 73 0.96 1.33 -0.82
N PHE A 74 1.14 0.35 0.06
CA PHE A 74 1.25 0.57 1.50
C PHE A 74 2.44 1.47 1.85
N ILE A 75 3.64 1.20 1.31
CA ILE A 75 4.84 2.00 1.61
C ILE A 75 4.71 3.41 1.03
N ALA A 76 4.26 3.54 -0.23
CA ALA A 76 4.13 4.82 -0.91
C ALA A 76 3.00 5.69 -0.31
N GLY A 77 1.97 5.05 0.23
CA GLY A 77 0.79 5.63 0.88
C GLY A 77 1.04 6.36 2.18
N THR A 78 2.17 6.13 2.84
CA THR A 78 2.42 6.74 4.15
C THR A 78 2.66 8.25 4.04
N MET A 79 1.89 9.03 4.81
CA MET A 79 2.06 10.48 4.94
C MET A 79 3.11 10.84 6.00
N GLN A 80 3.60 9.86 6.76
CA GLN A 80 4.71 10.06 7.69
C GLN A 80 6.03 10.25 6.96
N ARG A 81 7.00 10.87 7.65
CA ARG A 81 8.36 11.01 7.14
C ARG A 81 8.96 9.62 6.95
N MET A 82 9.14 9.22 5.69
CA MET A 82 9.72 7.93 5.39
C MET A 82 11.18 7.88 5.81
N SER A 83 11.50 6.97 6.72
CA SER A 83 12.89 6.49 6.87
C SER A 83 13.31 5.80 5.57
N PRO A 84 14.57 5.95 5.13
CA PRO A 84 15.10 5.23 3.98
C PRO A 84 14.82 3.74 4.11
N LEU A 85 14.42 3.08 3.01
CA LEU A 85 14.34 1.63 2.99
C LEU A 85 15.74 1.05 3.19
N LEU A 86 15.86 0.16 4.17
CA LEU A 86 17.09 -0.57 4.43
C LEU A 86 17.07 -1.85 3.61
N TYR A 87 17.58 -1.75 2.39
CA TYR A 87 17.66 -2.91 1.50
C TYR A 87 18.69 -3.92 2.03
N GLN A 88 18.27 -5.18 2.17
CA GLN A 88 19.15 -6.31 2.43
C GLN A 88 19.97 -6.64 1.18
N ASP A 89 19.36 -6.54 0.00
CA ASP A 89 20.05 -6.69 -1.26
C ASP A 89 20.88 -5.45 -1.60
N LYS A 90 22.16 -5.65 -1.94
CA LYS A 90 23.07 -4.58 -2.37
C LYS A 90 23.08 -4.37 -3.88
N ASN A 91 22.25 -5.09 -4.62
CA ASN A 91 22.10 -4.92 -6.06
C ASN A 91 21.51 -3.55 -6.38
N LEU A 92 22.35 -2.67 -6.92
CA LEU A 92 21.98 -1.29 -7.25
C LEU A 92 20.82 -1.20 -8.24
N ASN A 93 20.74 -2.11 -9.22
CA ASN A 93 19.67 -2.10 -10.22
C ASN A 93 18.32 -2.43 -9.57
N THR A 94 18.30 -3.39 -8.64
CA THR A 94 17.09 -3.73 -7.87
C THR A 94 16.64 -2.57 -6.99
N GLN A 95 17.57 -1.94 -6.27
CA GLN A 95 17.26 -0.78 -5.45
C GLN A 95 16.71 0.39 -6.28
N GLN A 96 17.30 0.65 -7.45
CA GLN A 96 16.84 1.68 -8.37
C GLN A 96 15.44 1.38 -8.91
N ALA A 97 15.18 0.14 -9.35
CA ALA A 97 13.88 -0.27 -9.85
C ALA A 97 12.79 -0.13 -8.76
N LEU A 98 13.06 -0.59 -7.54
CA LEU A 98 12.16 -0.44 -6.40
C LEU A 98 11.89 1.03 -6.07
N GLN A 99 12.94 1.86 -6.05
CA GLN A 99 12.81 3.28 -5.77
C GLN A 99 12.00 4.00 -6.85
N GLN A 100 12.20 3.67 -8.13
CA GLN A 100 11.46 4.27 -9.23
C GLN A 100 9.97 3.95 -9.14
N VAL A 101 9.60 2.69 -8.92
CA VAL A 101 8.19 2.27 -8.78
C VAL A 101 7.55 2.91 -7.55
N LEU A 102 8.24 2.92 -6.40
CA LEU A 102 7.75 3.58 -5.19
C LEU A 102 7.53 5.08 -5.39
N MET A 103 8.44 5.76 -6.08
CA MET A 103 8.29 7.18 -6.40
C MET A 103 7.12 7.43 -7.36
N ALA A 104 6.95 6.58 -8.37
CA ALA A 104 5.83 6.70 -9.32
C ALA A 104 4.48 6.56 -8.61
N VAL A 105 4.30 5.51 -7.81
CA VAL A 105 3.06 5.30 -7.04
C VAL A 105 2.85 6.40 -6.01
N ARG A 106 3.91 6.86 -5.32
CA ARG A 106 3.79 7.97 -4.37
C ARG A 106 3.38 9.27 -5.06
N ASN A 107 3.92 9.56 -6.23
CA ASN A 107 3.52 10.74 -7.00
C ASN A 107 2.05 10.65 -7.40
N LYS A 108 1.56 9.46 -7.78
CA LYS A 108 0.14 9.27 -8.11
C LYS A 108 -0.78 9.49 -6.90
N ILE A 109 -0.39 8.96 -5.74
CA ILE A 109 -1.10 9.22 -4.47
C ILE A 109 -1.13 10.72 -4.16
N PHE A 110 -0.02 11.42 -4.36
CA PHE A 110 0.04 12.86 -4.11
C PHE A 110 -0.78 13.68 -5.10
N GLU A 111 -0.82 13.28 -6.37
CA GLU A 111 -1.70 13.90 -7.36
C GLU A 111 -3.17 13.80 -6.91
N ASN A 112 -3.64 12.60 -6.60
CA ASN A 112 -5.01 12.37 -6.12
C ASN A 112 -5.29 13.12 -4.80
N HIS A 113 -4.30 13.18 -3.89
CA HIS A 113 -4.41 13.95 -2.66
C HIS A 113 -4.56 15.46 -2.90
N LEU A 114 -3.76 16.02 -3.82
CA LEU A 114 -3.81 17.43 -4.14
C LEU A 114 -5.13 17.83 -4.81
N GLU A 115 -5.63 17.00 -5.73
CA GLU A 115 -6.93 17.20 -6.37
C GLU A 115 -8.07 17.19 -5.34
N ALA A 116 -8.10 16.19 -4.47
CA ALA A 116 -9.08 16.09 -3.38
C ALA A 116 -9.00 17.30 -2.43
N GLN A 117 -7.77 17.73 -2.11
CA GLN A 117 -7.54 18.89 -1.26
C GLN A 117 -8.05 20.18 -1.90
N GLU A 118 -7.78 20.42 -3.18
CA GLU A 118 -8.23 21.60 -3.92
C GLU A 118 -9.77 21.66 -3.99
N ALA A 119 -10.41 20.55 -4.34
CA ALA A 119 -11.86 20.44 -4.43
C ALA A 119 -12.52 20.73 -3.07
N MET A 120 -12.04 20.08 -2.00
CA MET A 120 -12.50 20.29 -0.63
C MET A 120 -12.36 21.77 -0.21
N TYR A 121 -11.20 22.40 -0.42
CA TYR A 121 -11.00 23.79 -0.01
C TYR A 121 -11.82 24.78 -0.83
N THR A 122 -12.01 24.53 -2.12
CA THR A 122 -12.87 25.36 -2.99
C THR A 122 -14.32 25.32 -2.52
N LYS A 123 -14.81 24.12 -2.20
CA LYS A 123 -16.16 23.89 -1.66
C LYS A 123 -16.33 24.57 -0.29
N ALA A 124 -15.37 24.38 0.62
CA ALA A 124 -15.38 25.05 1.92
C ALA A 124 -15.31 26.59 1.79
N GLY A 125 -14.53 27.12 0.85
CA GLY A 125 -14.43 28.56 0.60
C GLY A 125 -15.75 29.21 0.16
N SER A 126 -16.63 28.41 -0.44
CA SER A 126 -17.95 28.86 -0.91
C SER A 126 -19.05 28.78 0.16
N SER A 127 -18.79 28.13 1.30
CA SER A 127 -19.75 27.94 2.38
C SER A 127 -19.14 28.22 3.75
N ARG A 128 -19.66 29.24 4.44
CA ARG A 128 -19.20 29.61 5.79
C ARG A 128 -19.35 28.48 6.80
N GLU A 129 -20.43 27.70 6.70
CA GLU A 129 -20.69 26.59 7.60
C GLU A 129 -19.72 25.43 7.36
N LEU A 130 -19.49 25.05 6.09
CA LEU A 130 -18.49 24.02 5.76
C LEU A 130 -17.08 24.41 6.21
N PHE A 131 -16.70 25.66 5.96
CA PHE A 131 -15.40 26.18 6.42
C PHE A 131 -15.27 26.12 7.95
N LYS A 132 -16.33 26.46 8.68
CA LYS A 132 -16.37 26.38 10.13
C LYS A 132 -16.23 24.94 10.60
N THR A 133 -16.97 23.98 10.03
CA THR A 133 -16.86 22.57 10.38
C THR A 133 -15.45 22.04 10.11
N MET A 134 -14.89 22.32 8.93
CA MET A 134 -13.53 21.94 8.55
C MET A 134 -12.49 22.46 9.54
N LYS A 135 -12.60 23.72 9.97
CA LYS A 135 -11.73 24.33 10.98
C LYS A 135 -11.88 23.68 12.36
N GLU A 136 -13.09 23.39 12.80
CA GLU A 136 -13.32 22.74 14.08
C GLU A 136 -12.71 21.33 14.12
N ILE A 137 -12.80 20.59 13.01
CA ILE A 137 -12.23 19.26 12.90
C ILE A 137 -10.70 19.34 12.84
N SER A 138 -10.13 20.28 12.09
CA SER A 138 -8.68 20.41 12.00
C SER A 138 -8.04 20.72 13.36
N ILE A 139 -8.68 21.55 14.19
CA ILE A 139 -8.25 21.82 15.57
C ILE A 139 -8.24 20.52 16.40
N LYS A 140 -9.33 19.74 16.35
CA LYS A 140 -9.42 18.46 17.08
C LYS A 140 -8.39 17.42 16.62
N VAL A 141 -8.08 17.39 15.33
CA VAL A 141 -7.04 16.50 14.81
C VAL A 141 -5.65 16.95 15.26
N LEU A 142 -5.39 18.26 15.31
CA LEU A 142 -4.12 18.83 15.79
C LEU A 142 -3.86 18.55 17.27
N GLU A 143 -4.90 18.35 18.08
CA GLU A 143 -4.77 17.96 19.48
C GLU A 143 -4.16 16.55 19.67
N GLN A 144 -4.05 15.73 18.60
CA GLN A 144 -3.51 14.37 18.63
C GLN A 144 -1.99 14.31 18.31
N ASP A 145 -1.21 15.29 18.74
CA ASP A 145 0.25 15.46 18.55
C ASP A 145 0.74 15.64 17.10
N PHE A 146 0.12 15.00 16.09
CA PHE A 146 0.49 15.12 14.68
C PHE A 146 -0.73 15.23 13.77
N PHE A 147 -0.74 16.27 12.92
CA PHE A 147 -1.76 16.39 11.89
C PHE A 147 -1.61 15.28 10.85
N CYS A 148 -2.70 14.57 10.61
CA CYS A 148 -2.75 13.43 9.74
C CYS A 148 -3.86 13.60 8.70
N GLN A 149 -3.50 13.75 7.42
CA GLN A 149 -4.44 14.08 6.34
C GLN A 149 -5.52 13.00 6.13
N PRO A 150 -5.19 11.69 6.01
CA PRO A 150 -6.22 10.68 5.80
C PRO A 150 -7.22 10.61 6.95
N TYR A 151 -6.72 10.66 8.20
CA TYR A 151 -7.57 10.70 9.39
C TYR A 151 -8.44 11.96 9.43
N PHE A 152 -7.89 13.13 9.10
CA PHE A 152 -8.64 14.38 9.00
C PHE A 152 -9.78 14.29 7.99
N TYR A 153 -9.52 13.77 6.78
CA TYR A 153 -10.55 13.57 5.76
C TYR A 153 -11.65 12.62 6.23
N ARG A 154 -11.28 11.53 6.93
CA ARG A 154 -12.27 10.61 7.48
C ARG A 154 -13.16 11.30 8.51
N LYS A 155 -12.59 12.11 9.41
CA LYS A 155 -13.36 12.89 10.39
C LYS A 155 -14.21 13.99 9.77
N LEU A 156 -13.79 14.53 8.63
CA LEU A 156 -14.59 15.46 7.86
C LEU A 156 -15.83 14.78 7.27
N LEU A 157 -15.66 13.60 6.63
CA LEU A 157 -16.78 12.82 6.10
C LEU A 157 -17.73 12.29 7.19
N ASP A 158 -17.21 11.92 8.36
CA ASP A 158 -18.04 11.49 9.50
C ASP A 158 -19.05 12.59 9.93
N ARG A 159 -18.80 13.86 9.59
CA ARG A 159 -19.59 15.01 10.03
C ARG A 159 -20.29 15.74 8.89
N GLU A 160 -19.72 15.76 7.70
CA GLU A 160 -20.19 16.54 6.55
C GLU A 160 -20.12 15.70 5.27
N GLU A 161 -21.27 15.13 4.87
CA GLU A 161 -21.41 14.32 3.65
C GLU A 161 -21.17 15.13 2.36
N GLU A 162 -21.26 16.47 2.42
CA GLU A 162 -21.02 17.34 1.26
C GLU A 162 -19.62 17.20 0.66
N PHE A 163 -18.64 16.70 1.43
CA PHE A 163 -17.28 16.42 0.96
C PHE A 163 -17.10 15.00 0.38
N PHE A 164 -18.14 14.17 0.39
CA PHE A 164 -18.05 12.77 -0.02
C PHE A 164 -17.49 12.63 -1.44
N GLU A 165 -18.07 13.36 -2.40
CA GLU A 165 -17.62 13.31 -3.80
C GLU A 165 -16.17 13.77 -3.98
N ASP A 166 -15.66 14.67 -3.13
CA ASP A 166 -14.30 15.20 -3.25
C ASP A 166 -13.25 14.27 -2.60
N LEU A 167 -13.64 13.51 -1.58
CA LEU A 167 -12.72 12.75 -0.72
C LEU A 167 -12.84 11.24 -0.88
N ASN A 168 -13.91 10.73 -1.48
CA ASN A 168 -14.15 9.29 -1.58
C ASN A 168 -12.99 8.55 -2.27
N ASP A 169 -12.51 9.12 -3.38
CA ASP A 169 -11.47 8.48 -4.18
C ASP A 169 -10.12 8.47 -3.47
N VAL A 170 -9.72 9.57 -2.81
CA VAL A 170 -8.47 9.60 -2.05
C VAL A 170 -8.53 8.69 -0.80
N LEU A 171 -9.74 8.44 -0.28
CA LEU A 171 -9.99 7.60 0.88
C LEU A 171 -10.30 6.14 0.54
N SER A 172 -10.27 5.76 -0.73
CA SER A 172 -10.49 4.38 -1.17
C SER A 172 -9.34 3.47 -0.72
N GLY A 173 -9.67 2.19 -0.50
CA GLY A 173 -8.71 1.14 -0.20
C GLY A 173 -8.47 0.28 -1.44
N ASN A 174 -7.29 0.35 -2.05
CA ASN A 174 -6.93 -0.47 -3.22
C ASN A 174 -6.01 -1.66 -2.84
N LEU A 175 -5.88 -1.97 -1.55
CA LEU A 175 -5.12 -3.15 -1.09
C LEU A 175 -5.95 -4.42 -1.30
N GLN A 176 -5.33 -5.45 -1.90
CA GLN A 176 -6.01 -6.68 -2.31
C GLN A 176 -5.83 -7.82 -1.28
N LEU A 177 -4.71 -7.85 -0.56
CA LEU A 177 -4.42 -8.81 0.50
C LEU A 177 -5.05 -8.41 1.84
N ASP A 178 -5.28 -7.12 2.05
CA ASP A 178 -6.03 -6.59 3.19
C ASP A 178 -7.22 -5.76 2.71
N ASN A 179 -8.30 -6.45 2.37
CA ASN A 179 -9.55 -5.82 1.92
C ASN A 179 -10.25 -4.98 3.02
N SER A 180 -9.78 -5.08 4.27
CA SER A 180 -10.31 -4.28 5.37
C SER A 180 -9.61 -2.92 5.51
N ALA A 181 -8.48 -2.75 4.82
CA ALA A 181 -7.68 -1.55 4.90
C ALA A 181 -8.41 -0.33 4.34
N MET A 182 -8.56 0.69 5.18
CA MET A 182 -9.21 1.95 4.83
C MET A 182 -8.34 3.11 5.26
N ALA A 183 -8.08 4.04 4.33
CA ALA A 183 -7.32 5.25 4.61
C ALA A 183 -7.92 6.04 5.79
N GLY A 184 -7.11 6.43 6.76
CA GLY A 184 -7.58 7.23 7.90
C GLY A 184 -8.28 6.43 9.02
N VAL A 185 -8.24 5.08 9.01
CA VAL A 185 -8.93 4.23 9.99
C VAL A 185 -7.96 3.30 10.71
N GLY A 186 -8.03 3.24 12.04
CA GLY A 186 -7.27 2.30 12.86
C GLY A 186 -5.76 2.44 12.64
N TYR A 187 -5.10 1.35 12.29
CA TYR A 187 -3.65 1.32 11.98
C TYR A 187 -3.26 2.01 10.66
N PHE A 188 -4.24 2.47 9.88
CA PHE A 188 -4.06 3.14 8.59
C PHE A 188 -4.41 4.63 8.64
N ASP A 189 -4.47 5.20 9.83
CA ASP A 189 -4.66 6.64 10.07
C ASP A 189 -3.74 7.50 9.20
N TYR A 190 -2.46 7.13 9.04
CA TYR A 190 -1.46 7.85 8.24
C TYR A 190 -1.31 7.42 6.78
N HIS A 191 -2.20 6.60 6.23
CA HIS A 191 -2.03 6.04 4.89
C HIS A 191 -3.15 6.43 3.93
N PHE A 192 -2.76 6.71 2.68
CA PHE A 192 -3.65 6.69 1.52
C PHE A 192 -3.35 5.44 0.68
N PHE A 193 -4.39 4.87 0.06
CA PHE A 193 -4.28 3.69 -0.80
C PHE A 193 -4.90 3.93 -2.18
N CYS A 194 -5.10 5.19 -2.55
CA CYS A 194 -5.84 5.61 -3.73
C CYS A 194 -5.04 5.52 -5.04
N ALA A 195 -4.04 4.64 -5.14
CA ALA A 195 -3.27 4.45 -6.35
C ALA A 195 -3.29 3.00 -6.78
N ASP A 196 -3.22 2.83 -8.09
CA ASP A 196 -3.15 1.54 -8.74
C ASP A 196 -1.77 1.34 -9.37
N LEU A 197 -1.37 0.08 -9.51
CA LEU A 197 -0.15 -0.32 -10.17
C LEU A 197 -0.51 -1.43 -11.16
N SER A 198 -0.44 -1.13 -12.46
CA SER A 198 -0.81 -2.07 -13.52
C SER A 198 0.24 -3.18 -13.69
N ASP A 199 0.02 -4.14 -14.60
CA ASP A 199 1.04 -5.17 -14.91
C ASP A 199 2.21 -4.54 -15.67
N GLU A 200 1.95 -3.49 -16.46
CA GLU A 200 2.94 -2.75 -17.25
C GLU A 200 3.88 -1.90 -16.39
N ASP A 201 3.45 -1.52 -15.19
CA ASP A 201 4.24 -0.73 -14.23
C ASP A 201 5.16 -1.61 -13.35
N LEU A 202 5.04 -2.94 -13.44
CA LEU A 202 5.89 -3.85 -12.67
C LEU A 202 7.33 -3.80 -13.20
N PRO A 203 8.34 -3.92 -12.31
CA PRO A 203 9.74 -3.84 -12.72
C PRO A 203 10.26 -5.14 -13.39
N TRP A 204 9.36 -6.07 -13.74
CA TRP A 204 9.66 -7.32 -14.43
C TRP A 204 8.57 -7.64 -15.46
N ASP A 205 8.90 -8.50 -16.42
CA ASP A 205 7.94 -9.01 -17.39
C ASP A 205 7.04 -10.08 -16.74
N THR A 206 5.72 -9.86 -16.76
CA THR A 206 4.72 -10.79 -16.22
C THR A 206 4.52 -12.04 -17.08
N THR A 207 4.99 -12.01 -18.33
CA THR A 207 4.90 -13.15 -19.26
C THR A 207 6.09 -14.11 -19.13
N GLU A 208 7.16 -13.70 -18.47
CA GLU A 208 8.33 -14.54 -18.21
C GLU A 208 8.02 -15.57 -17.11
N THR A 209 8.21 -16.86 -17.38
CA THR A 209 7.91 -17.95 -16.42
C THR A 209 9.14 -18.58 -15.77
N ASP A 210 10.34 -18.33 -16.31
CA ASP A 210 11.57 -19.09 -16.03
C ASP A 210 12.71 -18.19 -15.51
N TRP A 211 12.44 -17.37 -14.50
CA TRP A 211 13.41 -16.46 -13.86
C TRP A 211 14.13 -17.03 -12.62
#